data_AF-A0A059F9Y6-F1
#
_entry.id   AF-A0A059F9Y6-F1
#
_cell.length_a   1.000
_cell.length_b   1.000
_cell.length_c   1.000
_cell.angle_alpha   90.00
_cell.angle_beta   90.00
_cell.angle_gamma   90.00
#
_symmetry.space_group_name_H-M   'P 1'
#
loop_
_entity.id
_entity.type
_entity.pdbx_description
1 polymer ?
#
loop_
_entity_poly.entity_id
_entity_poly.type
_entity_poly.pdbx_seq_one_letter_code
_entity_poly.pdbx_strand_id
1 'polypeptide(L)' 'MESTIVQIVVRDNNVEQALRALKKKMQREGLFREMKARQHFEKPSEKKARQRAEAVRRARKLARKRAQREGIL' A
#
# COMPACT_ATOMS: atom_id res chain seq x y z
N MET A 1 16.04 -11.58 5.01
CA MET A 1 15.20 -10.46 4.55
C MET A 1 15.39 -10.36 3.06
N GLU A 2 14.46 -10.89 2.26
CA GLU A 2 14.54 -10.73 0.81
C GLU A 2 14.27 -9.26 0.48
N SER A 3 15.25 -8.57 -0.10
CA SER A 3 15.01 -7.27 -0.72
C SER A 3 14.05 -7.49 -1.89
N THR A 4 12.81 -7.04 -1.75
CA THR A 4 11.86 -7.01 -2.86
C THR A 4 12.33 -5.95 -3.85
N ILE A 5 13.05 -6.35 -4.90
CA ILE A 5 13.53 -5.43 -5.93
C ILE A 5 12.35 -5.08 -6.84
N VAL A 6 11.93 -3.81 -6.84
CA VAL A 6 10.85 -3.31 -7.71
C VAL A 6 11.42 -2.99 -9.09
N GLN A 7 11.19 -3.88 -10.06
CA GLN A 7 11.57 -3.65 -11.47
C GLN A 7 10.45 -2.97 -12.27
N ILE A 8 10.85 -2.07 -13.19
CA ILE A 8 10.00 -1.47 -14.23
C ILE A 8 10.66 -1.55 -15.59
N VAL A 9 9.84 -1.85 -16.61
CA VAL A 9 10.24 -1.86 -18.02
C VAL A 9 9.88 -0.50 -18.61
N VAL A 10 10.87 0.19 -19.16
CA VAL A 10 10.67 1.42 -19.93
C VAL A 10 10.41 1.02 -21.39
N ARG A 11 9.37 1.57 -22.00
CA ARG A 11 9.09 1.41 -23.42
C ARG A 11 9.22 2.78 -24.10
N ASP A 12 9.72 2.77 -25.33
CA ASP A 12 9.74 3.94 -26.23
C ASP A 12 10.48 5.18 -25.66
N ASN A 13 11.55 4.96 -24.88
CA ASN A 13 12.30 6.02 -24.18
C ASN A 13 11.46 6.95 -23.27
N ASN A 14 10.23 6.56 -22.92
CA ASN A 14 9.38 7.38 -22.07
C ASN A 14 9.70 7.19 -20.58
N VAL A 15 10.81 7.80 -20.15
CA VAL A 15 11.34 7.71 -18.79
C VAL A 15 10.40 8.34 -17.76
N GLU A 16 9.75 9.46 -18.08
CA GLU A 16 8.88 10.16 -17.14
C GLU A 16 7.66 9.31 -16.77
N GLN A 17 7.05 8.64 -17.76
CA GLN A 17 5.94 7.74 -17.52
C GLN A 17 6.35 6.52 -16.69
N ALA A 18 7.54 5.97 -16.95
CA ALA A 18 8.10 4.87 -16.15
C ALA A 18 8.32 5.27 -14.69
N LEU A 19 8.83 6.48 -14.42
CA LEU A 19 8.99 7.00 -13.06
C LEU A 19 7.64 7.21 -12.35
N ARG A 20 6.63 7.72 -13.06
CA ARG A 20 5.26 7.83 -12.52
C ARG A 20 4.68 6.45 -12.19
N ALA A 21 4.89 5.46 -13.06
CA ALA A 21 4.46 4.09 -12.82
C ALA A 21 5.18 3.46 -11.62
N LEU A 22 6.48 3.72 -11.45
CA LEU A 22 7.28 3.27 -10.30
C LEU A 22 6.73 3.78 -9.00
N LYS A 23 6.53 5.09 -8.92
CA LYS A 23 5.96 5.74 -7.74
C LYS A 23 4.60 5.15 -7.39
N LYS A 24 3.75 4.91 -8.40
CA LYS A 24 2.41 4.32 -8.21
C LYS A 24 2.47 2.86 -7.75
N LYS A 25 3.42 2.07 -8.26
CA LYS A 25 3.66 0.67 -7.85
C LYS A 25 4.15 0.60 -6.40
N MET A 26 5.17 1.38 -6.05
CA MET A 26 5.71 1.46 -4.68
C MET A 26 4.67 1.96 -3.65
N GLN A 27 3.81 2.91 -4.04
CA GLN A 27 2.70 3.36 -3.19
C GLN A 27 1.64 2.28 -2.97
N ARG A 28 1.39 1.44 -3.99
CA ARG A 28 0.42 0.33 -3.90
C ARG A 28 0.93 -0.80 -3.02
N GLU A 29 2.22 -1.13 -3.14
CA GLU A 29 2.89 -2.13 -2.31
C GLU A 29 3.02 -1.66 -0.85
N GLY A 30 2.90 -0.35 -0.58
CA GLY A 30 2.90 0.19 0.78
C GLY A 30 4.30 0.35 1.37
N LEU A 31 5.35 0.17 0.58
CA LEU A 31 6.76 0.35 0.94
C LEU A 31 7.00 1.67 1.70
N PHE A 32 6.47 2.78 1.21
CA PHE A 32 6.61 4.09 1.88
C PHE A 32 5.94 4.14 3.27
N ARG A 33 4.84 3.41 3.47
CA ARG A 33 4.17 3.33 4.77
C ARG A 33 4.95 2.45 5.73
N GLU A 34 5.50 1.34 5.25
CA GLU A 34 6.36 0.50 6.06
C GLU A 34 7.66 1.21 6.45
N MET A 35 8.31 1.91 5.52
CA MET A 35 9.50 2.69 5.82
C MET A 35 9.22 3.71 6.92
N LYS A 36 8.13 4.49 6.82
CA LYS A 36 7.74 5.46 7.87
C LYS A 36 7.40 4.79 9.21
N ALA A 37 6.75 3.63 9.17
CA ALA A 37 6.40 2.88 10.37
C ALA A 37 7.60 2.21 11.06
N ARG A 38 8.70 1.98 10.34
CA ARG A 38 9.93 1.37 10.86
C ARG A 38 10.99 2.38 11.29
N GLN A 39 10.76 3.68 11.11
CA GLN A 39 11.70 4.74 11.51
C GLN A 39 11.92 4.83 13.02
N HIS A 40 10.94 4.41 13.82
CA HIS A 40 11.00 4.44 15.29
C HIS A 40 10.57 3.10 15.85
N PHE A 41 11.08 2.77 17.03
CA PHE A 41 10.61 1.60 17.78
C PHE A 41 9.16 1.85 18.24
N GLU A 42 8.24 1.01 17.79
CA GLU A 42 6.85 1.01 18.22
C GLU A 42 6.66 -0.12 19.25
N LYS A 43 6.05 0.20 20.39
CA LYS A 43 5.82 -0.80 21.45
C LYS A 43 4.90 -1.91 20.91
N PRO A 44 5.12 -3.19 21.26
CA PRO A 44 4.31 -4.30 20.72
C PRO A 44 2.80 -4.17 21.01
N SER A 45 2.40 -3.51 22.11
CA SER A 45 1.00 -3.20 22.41
C SER A 45 0.38 -2.21 21.41
N GLU A 46 1.13 -1.16 21.05
CA GLU A 46 0.68 -0.13 20.10
C GLU A 46 0.61 -0.69 18.68
N LYS A 47 1.60 -1.51 18.31
CA LYS A 47 1.59 -2.25 17.04
C LYS A 47 0.34 -3.13 16.90
N LYS A 48 -0.03 -3.86 17.96
CA LYS A 48 -1.26 -4.69 17.99
C LYS A 48 -2.53 -3.84 17.83
N ALA A 49 -2.62 -2.69 18.51
CA ALA A 49 -3.75 -1.79 18.40
C ALA A 49 -3.88 -1.20 16.98
N ARG A 50 -2.77 -0.76 16.38
CA ARG A 50 -2.71 -0.25 15.01
C ARG A 50 -3.14 -1.29 13.98
N GLN A 51 -2.64 -2.51 14.09
CA GLN A 51 -3.01 -3.61 13.18
C GLN A 51 -4.51 -3.93 13.24
N ARG A 52 -5.10 -3.96 14.44
CA ARG A 52 -6.55 -4.16 14.62
C ARG A 52 -7.35 -3.03 13.96
N ALA A 53 -6.97 -1.78 14.19
CA ALA A 53 -7.63 -0.62 13.56
C ALA A 53 -7.52 -0.64 12.03
N GLU A 54 -6.36 -1.00 11.48
CA GLU A 54 -6.16 -1.12 10.03
C GLU A 54 -6.96 -2.27 9.42
N ALA A 55 -7.11 -3.40 10.11
CA ALA A 55 -7.93 -4.52 9.66
C ALA A 55 -9.41 -4.12 9.58
N VAL A 56 -9.93 -3.45 10.60
CA VAL A 56 -11.31 -2.92 10.61
C VAL A 56 -11.51 -1.93 9.47
N ARG A 57 -10.57 -1.00 9.26
CA ARG A 57 -10.63 -0.04 8.15
C ARG A 57 -10.61 -0.74 6.79
N ARG A 58 -9.78 -1.78 6.62
CA ARG A 58 -9.73 -2.59 5.39
C ARG A 58 -11.05 -3.31 5.13
N ALA A 59 -11.64 -3.93 6.15
CA ALA A 59 -12.93 -4.61 6.06
C ALA A 59 -14.05 -3.65 5.63
N ARG A 60 -14.13 -2.45 6.25
CA ARG A 60 -15.09 -1.41 5.87
C ARG A 60 -14.91 -0.94 4.43
N LYS A 61 -13.67 -0.75 3.98
CA LYS A 61 -13.37 -0.37 2.60
C LYS A 61 -13.78 -1.45 1.61
N LEU A 62 -13.59 -2.73 1.95
CA LEU A 62 -14.00 -3.87 1.11
C LEU A 62 -15.52 -3.94 1.00
N ALA A 63 -16.24 -3.80 2.12
CA ALA A 63 -17.70 -3.78 2.14
C ALA A 63 -18.26 -2.65 1.27
N ARG A 64 -17.72 -1.42 1.38
CA ARG A 64 -18.12 -0.29 0.54
C ARG A 64 -17.90 -0.57 -0.95
N LYS A 65 -16.77 -1.18 -1.33
CA LYS A 65 -16.49 -1.56 -2.72
C LYS A 65 -17.42 -2.64 -3.26
N ARG A 66 -17.85 -3.58 -2.41
CA ARG A 66 -18.83 -4.61 -2.77
C ARG A 66 -20.22 -3.99 -3.00
N ALA A 67 -20.66 -3.14 -2.08
CA ALA A 67 -21.94 -2.44 -2.21
C ALA A 67 -22.05 -1.59 -3.50
N GLN A 68 -20.97 -0.88 -3.86
CA GLN A 68 -20.89 -0.14 -5.14
C GLN A 68 -20.93 -1.05 -6.37
N ARG A 69 -20.41 -2.28 -6.27
CA ARG A 69 -20.39 -3.25 -7.38
C ARG A 69 -21.74 -3.94 -7.55
N GLU A 70 -22.45 -4.15 -6.44
CA GLU A 70 -23.77 -4.78 -6.38
C GLU A 70 -24.91 -3.78 -6.62
N GLY A 71 -24.61 -2.49 -6.87
CA GLY A 71 -25.60 -1.48 -7.24
C GLY A 71 -26.51 -1.05 -6.09
N ILE A 72 -26.14 -1.36 -4.84
CA ILE A 72 -26.90 -0.98 -3.63
C ILE A 72 -26.59 0.48 -3.23
N LEU A 73 -25.65 1.14 -3.93
CA LEU A 73 -25.20 2.52 -3.71
C LEU A 73 -24.63 3.15 -4.99
#